data_AF-A0A698G0B5-F1
#
_entry.id   AF-A0A698G0B5-F1
#
_cell.length_a   1.000
_cell.length_b   1.000
_cell.length_c   1.000
_cell.angle_alpha   90.00
_cell.angle_beta   90.00
_cell.angle_gamma   90.00
#
_symmetry.space_group_name_H-M   'P 1'
#
loop_
_entity.id
_entity.type
_entity.pdbx_description
1 polymer ?
#
loop_
_entity_poly.entity_id
_entity_poly.type
_entity_poly.pdbx_seq_one_letter_code
_entity_poly.pdbx_strand_id
1 'polypeptide(L)' 'MLAKKEQYFFPIITSGKIIKENKKILIPFSINVNHASNDAYHIYLFLEKLQENLNSL' A
#
# COMPACT_ATOMS: atom_id res chain seq x y z
N MET A 1 -16.23 2.26 -30.36
CA MET A 1 -16.54 1.39 -29.20
C MET A 1 -15.42 1.58 -28.18
N LEU A 2 -15.72 2.15 -27.01
CA LEU A 2 -14.74 2.33 -25.95
C LEU A 2 -14.33 0.96 -25.42
N ALA A 3 -13.03 0.66 -25.44
CA ALA A 3 -12.49 -0.55 -24.84
C ALA A 3 -12.98 -0.63 -23.38
N LYS A 4 -13.60 -1.75 -23.01
CA LYS A 4 -14.06 -2.01 -21.65
C LYS A 4 -12.83 -1.89 -20.74
N LYS A 5 -12.77 -0.86 -19.91
CA LYS A 5 -11.70 -0.70 -18.92
C LYS A 5 -11.79 -1.92 -18.01
N GLU A 6 -10.86 -2.86 -18.13
CA GLU A 6 -10.87 -4.04 -17.26
C GLU A 6 -10.89 -3.57 -15.81
N GLN A 7 -11.84 -4.10 -15.03
CA GLN A 7 -11.91 -3.78 -13.61
C GLN A 7 -10.77 -4.52 -12.92
N TYR A 8 -9.66 -3.83 -12.78
CA TYR A 8 -8.51 -4.30 -12.02
C TYR A 8 -8.78 -4.05 -10.53
N PHE A 9 -8.89 -5.13 -9.75
CA PHE A 9 -9.21 -5.08 -8.32
C PHE A 9 -7.99 -5.34 -7.42
N PHE A 10 -6.90 -5.84 -7.97
CA PHE A 10 -5.70 -6.11 -7.18
C PHE A 10 -5.03 -4.79 -6.76
N PRO A 11 -4.56 -4.67 -5.51
CA PRO A 11 -3.79 -3.51 -5.11
C PRO A 11 -2.46 -3.46 -5.87
N ILE A 12 -2.05 -2.28 -6.30
CA ILE A 12 -0.70 -2.04 -6.82
C ILE A 12 0.10 -1.38 -5.72
N ILE A 13 1.16 -2.05 -5.28
CA ILE A 13 2.08 -1.55 -4.25
C ILE A 13 3.35 -1.08 -4.94
N THR A 14 3.86 0.08 -4.53
CA THR A 14 5.14 0.60 -5.01
C THR A 14 5.93 1.16 -3.84
N SER A 15 7.18 0.74 -3.71
CA SER A 15 8.11 1.25 -2.72
C SER A 15 9.29 1.98 -3.36
N GLY A 16 9.76 3.01 -2.66
CA GLY A 16 10.94 3.77 -3.02
C GLY A 16 12.21 3.24 -2.36
N LYS A 17 13.31 3.96 -2.60
CA LYS A 17 14.58 3.72 -1.93
C LYS A 17 14.42 3.89 -0.41
N ILE A 18 14.99 2.96 0.35
CA ILE A 18 15.04 3.04 1.81
C ILE A 18 15.81 4.29 2.25
N ILE A 19 15.25 5.01 3.21
CA ILE A 19 15.82 6.22 3.81
C ILE A 19 16.24 5.86 5.24
N LYS A 20 17.51 6.09 5.57
CA LYS A 20 18.01 5.95 6.95
C LYS A 20 18.11 7.34 7.54
N GLU A 21 17.25 7.63 8.51
CA GLU A 21 17.22 8.92 9.21
C GLU A 21 17.34 8.69 10.71
N ASN A 22 18.38 9.28 11.29
CA ASN A 22 18.75 9.10 12.69
C ASN A 22 18.95 7.61 13.05
N LYS A 23 18.02 7.02 13.81
CA LYS A 23 17.98 5.61 14.21
C LYS A 23 16.79 4.86 13.63
N LYS A 24 16.10 5.44 12.64
CA LYS A 24 14.94 4.85 11.97
C LYS A 24 15.29 4.47 10.54
N ILE A 25 14.70 3.37 10.09
CA ILE A 25 14.71 2.94 8.71
C ILE A 25 13.31 3.22 8.17
N LEU A 26 13.20 4.11 7.20
CA LEU A 26 11.95 4.50 6.56
C LEU A 26 11.92 3.94 5.14
N ILE A 27 10.74 3.50 4.69
CA ILE A 27 10.49 3.08 3.32
C ILE A 27 9.37 3.94 2.73
N PRO A 28 9.63 4.73 1.66
CA PRO A 28 8.56 5.37 0.92
C PRO A 28 7.65 4.29 0.35
N PHE A 29 6.36 4.37 0.66
CA PHE A 29 5.39 3.35 0.32
C PHE A 29 4.13 3.98 -0.26
N SER A 30 3.61 3.41 -1.33
CA SER A 30 2.34 3.81 -1.93
C SER A 30 1.53 2.57 -2.29
N ILE A 31 0.21 2.69 -2.15
CA ILE A 31 -0.76 1.66 -2.51
C ILE A 31 -1.88 2.30 -3.33
N ASN A 32 -2.13 1.74 -4.51
CA ASN A 32 -3.26 2.11 -5.37
C ASN A 32 -4.27 0.98 -5.31
N VAL A 33 -5.53 1.31 -5.03
CA VAL A 33 -6.62 0.34 -4.89
C VAL A 33 -7.85 0.76 -5.68
N ASN A 34 -8.71 -0.22 -5.96
CA ASN A 34 -9.99 0.03 -6.59
C ASN A 34 -11.07 0.27 -5.52
N HIS A 35 -11.78 1.40 -5.59
CA HIS A 35 -12.83 1.74 -4.63
C HIS A 35 -14.04 0.81 -4.63
N ALA A 36 -14.24 0.02 -5.70
CA ALA A 36 -15.30 -0.98 -5.75
C ALA A 36 -15.03 -2.18 -4.82
N SER A 37 -13.77 -2.43 -4.45
CA SER A 37 -13.35 -3.53 -3.56
C SER A 37 -12.78 -3.06 -2.22
N ASN A 38 -12.30 -1.81 -2.14
CA ASN A 38 -11.58 -1.28 -0.99
C ASN A 38 -12.06 0.13 -0.62
N ASP A 39 -12.22 0.37 0.67
CA ASP A 39 -12.42 1.71 1.22
C ASP A 39 -11.20 2.13 2.06
N ALA A 40 -11.26 3.34 2.62
CA ALA A 40 -10.18 3.88 3.45
C ALA A 40 -9.90 3.03 4.70
N TYR A 41 -10.91 2.36 5.26
CA TYR A 41 -10.75 1.52 6.45
C TYR A 41 -9.90 0.28 6.15
N HIS A 42 -10.13 -0.37 5.01
CA HIS A 42 -9.31 -1.51 4.58
C HIS A 42 -7.83 -1.11 4.41
N ILE A 43 -7.57 0.07 3.85
CA ILE A 43 -6.21 0.57 3.65
C ILE A 43 -5.54 0.90 4.98
N TYR A 44 -6.27 1.55 5.89
CA TYR A 44 -5.80 1.82 7.24
C TYR A 44 -5.40 0.52 7.96
N LEU A 45 -6.29 -0.47 8.00
CA LEU A 45 -6.04 -1.73 8.67
C LEU A 45 -4.86 -2.51 8.06
N PHE A 46 -4.69 -2.45 6.74
CA PHE A 46 -3.54 -3.07 6.06
C PHE A 46 -2.22 -2.41 6.46
N LEU A 47 -2.16 -1.07 6.48
CA LEU A 47 -0.94 -0.32 6.81
C LEU A 47 -0.54 -0.54 8.28
N GLU A 48 -1.49 -0.55 9.20
CA GLU A 48 -1.24 -0.86 10.62
C GLU A 48 -0.63 -2.25 10.78
N LYS A 49 -1.29 -3.28 10.21
CA LYS A 49 -0.77 -4.65 10.27
C LYS A 49 0.59 -4.80 9.60
N LEU A 50 0.83 -4.10 8.49
CA LEU A 50 2.13 -4.09 7.83
C LEU A 50 3.21 -3.55 8.77
N GLN A 51 2.95 -2.44 9.45
CA GLN A 51 3.90 -1.84 10.38
C GLN A 51 4.13 -2.73 11.62
N GLU A 52 3.08 -3.35 12.17
CA GLU A 52 3.19 -4.31 13.27
C GLU A 52 4.07 -5.51 12.91
N ASN A 53 3.86 -6.09 11.72
CA ASN A 53 4.68 -7.20 11.22
C ASN A 53 6.14 -6.77 11.01
N LEU A 54 6.37 -5.56 10.47
CA LEU A 54 7.73 -5.01 10.32
C LEU A 54 8.44 -4.80 11.65
N ASN A 55 7.72 -4.40 12.70
CA ASN A 55 8.27 -4.21 14.04
C ASN A 55 8.57 -5.53 14.76
N SER A 56 7.98 -6.64 14.29
CA SER A 56 8.11 -7.97 14.91
C SER A 56 9.18 -8.86 14.24
N LEU A 57 9.89 -8.32 13.25
CA LEU A 57 11.04 -8.92 12.56
C LEU A 57 12.35 -8.56 13.24
#